data_AF-A0A538QMK7-F1
#
_entry.id   AF-A0A538QMK7-F1
#
_cell.length_a   1.000
_cell.length_b   1.000
_cell.length_c   1.000
_cell.angle_alpha   90.00
_cell.angle_beta   90.00
_cell.angle_gamma   90.00
#
_symmetry.space_group_name_H-M   'P 1'
#
loop_
_entity.id
_entity.type
_entity.pdbx_description
1 polymer ?
#
loop_
_entity_poly.entity_id
_entity_poly.type
_entity_poly.pdbx_seq_one_letter_code
_entity_poly.pdbx_strand_id
1 'polypeptide(L)'
;MLPLSLDDLLVIGGSVTIEGAGEDGSPLLVRDLDVRLSRLTTAGAADQDMAFAVEMAVYGTLVYVTGQPRGGGYAVHVRARGLDAAALLRDFSSATVEGPAAAVAGIERGRADVDVDVLLAAGHALASGYVKLAGAVATLPVPGAPRLRSTAASVAVDGFDLAAGTGRITRIDLSEPSLSLPVASAHHALAALAEALGGRPGLLVRRVAITDGALTLQGEGGVRLERLQLAAQVLERRADAPWSVSARVALGADAEVSVDGLVTRDLRSVDAITRLQRVPLAPWRALAGGWDARVSFDGRVRVVASEGETLATAVGQAQLDEVSASSGGGFRAERIALTIKRLGWPMRDVVFDRVVLTRPAFGPAALATWPASMVTNGVSVVDGEMRAEGARRALHRVDLDLAADGIGGSARLKLSAATDSGRVDVDRVVSATGAAATVGVPIDLLAAALDEAARTPDTPSALPAAAFQP
;
A
#
# COMPACT_ATOMS: atom_id res chain seq x y z
N MET A 1 -13.56 -29.16 48.59
CA MET A 1 -14.48 -28.73 47.52
C MET A 1 -14.69 -29.90 46.59
N LEU A 2 -15.93 -30.21 46.22
CA LEU A 2 -16.22 -31.14 45.13
C LEU A 2 -15.94 -30.41 43.80
N PRO A 3 -15.38 -31.08 42.78
CA PRO A 3 -15.21 -30.49 41.46
C PRO A 3 -16.59 -30.14 40.89
N LEU A 4 -16.76 -28.91 40.40
CA LEU A 4 -17.91 -28.56 39.58
C LEU A 4 -17.56 -28.99 38.15
N SER A 5 -18.24 -30.03 37.68
CA SER A 5 -18.16 -30.52 36.30
C SER A 5 -19.44 -30.06 35.59
N LEU A 6 -19.28 -29.16 34.62
CA LEU A 6 -20.28 -28.90 33.59
C LEU A 6 -19.76 -29.63 32.34
N ASP A 7 -20.63 -30.21 31.53
CA ASP A 7 -20.19 -30.83 30.28
C ASP A 7 -19.39 -29.78 29.47
N ASP A 8 -18.14 -30.12 29.12
CA ASP A 8 -17.13 -29.27 28.46
C ASP A 8 -16.49 -28.13 29.29
N LEU A 9 -16.84 -27.92 30.56
CA LEU A 9 -16.20 -26.92 31.43
C LEU A 9 -15.99 -27.45 32.86
N LEU A 10 -14.73 -27.64 33.24
CA LEU A 10 -14.33 -28.19 34.53
C LEU A 10 -13.61 -27.14 35.39
N VAL A 11 -14.08 -26.94 36.63
CA VAL A 11 -13.40 -26.07 37.61
C VAL A 11 -12.81 -26.92 38.74
N ILE A 12 -11.49 -27.13 38.71
CA ILE A 12 -10.75 -27.94 39.70
C ILE A 12 -9.58 -27.16 40.27
N GLY A 13 -9.42 -27.16 41.59
CA GLY A 13 -8.18 -26.71 42.24
C GLY A 13 -7.75 -25.27 41.95
N GLY A 14 -8.68 -24.42 41.49
CA GLY A 14 -8.34 -23.07 41.02
C GLY A 14 -7.91 -23.03 39.55
N SER A 15 -8.31 -23.96 38.68
CA SER A 15 -8.19 -23.83 37.22
C SER A 15 -9.55 -24.03 36.54
N VAL A 16 -9.81 -23.25 35.48
CA VAL A 16 -10.93 -23.48 34.56
C VAL A 16 -10.34 -24.19 33.35
N THR A 17 -10.87 -25.37 33.09
CA THR A 17 -10.51 -26.21 31.96
C THR A 17 -11.71 -26.29 31.04
N ILE A 18 -11.56 -25.95 29.76
CA ILE A 18 -12.60 -26.23 28.75
C ILE A 18 -12.25 -27.57 28.11
N GLU A 19 -13.00 -28.63 28.44
CA GLU A 19 -12.83 -29.96 27.86
C GLU A 19 -13.50 -30.00 26.48
N GLY A 20 -12.90 -30.67 25.48
CA GLY A 20 -13.52 -30.81 24.15
C GLY A 20 -13.37 -29.63 23.18
N ALA A 21 -12.73 -28.52 23.57
CA ALA A 21 -12.61 -27.30 22.73
C ALA A 21 -11.26 -27.13 21.99
N GLY A 22 -10.30 -28.04 22.17
CA GLY A 22 -9.08 -28.12 21.36
C GLY A 22 -9.22 -29.09 20.19
N GLU A 23 -8.32 -29.01 19.21
CA GLU A 23 -8.17 -30.05 18.19
C GLU A 23 -8.02 -31.42 18.89
N ASP A 24 -8.77 -32.42 18.43
CA ASP A 24 -8.87 -33.76 19.01
C ASP A 24 -9.38 -33.86 20.46
N GLY A 25 -10.08 -32.84 20.96
CA GLY A 25 -10.69 -32.86 22.31
C GLY A 25 -9.72 -32.47 23.44
N SER A 26 -8.55 -31.93 23.09
CA SER A 26 -7.54 -31.49 24.05
C SER A 26 -8.03 -30.30 24.88
N PRO A 27 -7.83 -30.30 26.22
CA PRO A 27 -8.33 -29.25 27.09
C PRO A 27 -7.54 -27.93 26.96
N LEU A 28 -8.24 -26.80 26.99
CA LEU A 28 -7.64 -25.48 27.15
C LEU A 28 -7.40 -25.18 28.64
N LEU A 29 -6.16 -24.87 29.04
CA LEU A 29 -5.76 -24.69 30.45
C LEU A 29 -5.21 -23.29 30.75
N VAL A 30 -5.71 -22.64 31.81
CA VAL A 30 -5.17 -21.40 32.39
C VAL A 30 -4.49 -21.72 33.73
N ARG A 31 -3.22 -21.32 33.93
CA ARG A 31 -2.38 -21.79 35.06
C ARG A 31 -2.41 -20.91 36.32
N ASP A 32 -2.92 -19.68 36.24
CA ASP A 32 -3.01 -18.74 37.37
C ASP A 32 -4.45 -18.22 37.51
N LEU A 33 -5.24 -18.88 38.36
CA LEU A 33 -6.65 -18.57 38.55
C LEU A 33 -7.03 -18.70 40.04
N ASP A 34 -7.50 -17.60 40.63
CA ASP A 34 -8.21 -17.61 41.92
C ASP A 34 -9.70 -17.47 41.66
N VAL A 35 -10.54 -18.32 42.25
CA VAL A 35 -11.97 -18.40 41.94
C VAL A 35 -12.81 -18.09 43.17
N ARG A 36 -13.60 -17.02 43.09
CA ARG A 36 -14.59 -16.69 44.10
C ARG A 36 -15.99 -16.96 43.58
N LEU A 37 -16.58 -18.05 44.06
CA LEU A 37 -17.97 -18.42 43.76
C LEU A 37 -18.91 -17.54 44.59
N SER A 38 -19.51 -16.53 43.97
CA SER A 38 -20.37 -15.55 44.66
C SER A 38 -21.84 -15.97 44.71
N ARG A 39 -22.29 -16.93 43.88
CA ARG A 39 -23.64 -17.55 43.96
C ARG A 39 -23.62 -19.02 43.55
N LEU A 40 -23.61 -19.91 44.53
CA LEU A 40 -23.88 -21.35 44.38
C LEU A 40 -24.85 -21.78 45.47
N THR A 41 -25.91 -21.00 45.69
CA THR A 41 -26.76 -21.15 46.87
C THR A 41 -27.98 -22.04 46.68
N THR A 42 -28.20 -22.66 45.52
CA THR A 42 -29.42 -23.45 45.28
C THR A 42 -29.26 -24.56 44.23
N ALA A 43 -28.28 -25.45 44.36
CA ALA A 43 -28.11 -26.57 43.42
C ALA A 43 -28.11 -27.92 44.13
N GLY A 44 -29.08 -28.78 43.80
CA GLY A 44 -29.00 -30.21 44.11
C GLY A 44 -28.16 -30.93 43.04
N ALA A 45 -27.56 -32.07 43.37
CA ALA A 45 -26.69 -32.85 42.48
C ALA A 45 -27.36 -33.38 41.19
N ALA A 46 -28.64 -33.07 40.95
CA ALA A 46 -29.43 -33.51 39.79
C ALA A 46 -29.61 -32.42 38.72
N ASP A 47 -29.23 -31.17 38.98
CA ASP A 47 -29.36 -30.07 38.01
C ASP A 47 -28.07 -29.96 37.17
N GLN A 48 -28.04 -30.66 36.04
CA GLN A 48 -26.88 -30.68 35.12
C GLN A 48 -26.78 -29.41 34.24
N ASP A 49 -27.89 -28.67 34.11
CA ASP A 49 -27.98 -27.43 33.31
C ASP A 49 -28.28 -26.22 34.20
N MET A 50 -27.24 -25.50 34.63
CA MET A 50 -27.41 -24.35 35.53
C MET A 50 -26.70 -23.11 35.02
N ALA A 51 -27.37 -21.97 35.21
CA ALA A 51 -26.71 -20.67 35.03
C ALA A 51 -25.69 -20.44 36.15
N PHE A 52 -24.56 -19.82 35.81
CA PHE A 52 -23.49 -19.54 36.75
C PHE A 52 -22.96 -18.12 36.60
N ALA A 53 -22.36 -17.60 37.67
CA ALA A 53 -21.60 -16.36 37.68
C ALA A 53 -20.35 -16.56 38.53
N VAL A 54 -19.19 -16.37 37.91
CA VAL A 54 -17.88 -16.57 38.49
C VAL A 54 -17.11 -15.27 38.42
N GLU A 55 -16.57 -14.87 39.56
CA GLU A 55 -15.54 -13.85 39.65
C GLU A 55 -14.21 -14.56 39.88
N MET A 56 -13.22 -14.25 39.05
CA MET A 56 -11.92 -14.88 39.11
C MET A 56 -10.78 -13.88 38.95
N ALA A 57 -9.63 -14.15 39.53
CA ALA A 57 -8.41 -13.39 39.29
C ALA A 57 -7.49 -14.18 38.37
N VAL A 58 -7.19 -13.63 37.19
CA VAL A 58 -6.29 -14.22 36.18
C VAL A 58 -5.10 -13.28 36.00
N TYR A 59 -3.89 -13.74 36.33
CA TYR A 59 -2.67 -12.90 36.38
C TYR A 59 -2.87 -11.60 37.16
N GLY A 60 -3.51 -11.70 38.33
CA GLY A 60 -3.84 -10.55 39.18
C GLY A 60 -4.91 -9.61 38.62
N THR A 61 -5.60 -9.99 37.53
CA THR A 61 -6.69 -9.21 36.94
C THR A 61 -8.04 -9.85 37.20
N LEU A 62 -9.01 -9.05 37.63
CA LEU A 62 -10.37 -9.53 37.84
C LEU A 62 -11.08 -9.80 36.50
N VAL A 63 -11.57 -11.03 36.34
CA VAL A 63 -12.34 -11.52 35.21
C VAL A 63 -13.69 -12.00 35.72
N TYR A 64 -14.74 -11.62 35.00
CA TYR A 64 -16.10 -12.03 35.28
C TYR A 64 -16.57 -12.96 34.17
N VAL A 65 -17.07 -14.12 34.55
CA VAL A 65 -17.60 -15.12 33.63
C VAL A 65 -19.02 -15.46 34.06
N THR A 66 -20.00 -15.27 33.18
CA THR A 66 -21.38 -15.68 33.43
C THR A 66 -21.83 -16.63 32.35
N GLY A 67 -22.39 -17.78 32.73
CA GLY A 67 -22.86 -18.79 31.78
C GLY A 67 -24.34 -19.10 31.97
N GLN A 68 -24.99 -19.49 30.88
CA GLN A 68 -26.36 -20.00 30.88
C GLN A 68 -26.51 -21.15 29.88
N PRO A 69 -27.27 -22.22 30.21
CA PRO A 69 -27.57 -23.29 29.28
C PRO A 69 -28.30 -22.78 28.04
N ARG A 70 -27.95 -23.30 26.86
CA ARG A 70 -28.57 -22.93 25.58
C ARG A 70 -28.48 -24.07 24.57
N GLY A 71 -29.62 -24.71 24.28
CA GLY A 71 -29.76 -25.62 23.14
C GLY A 71 -28.75 -26.77 23.07
N GLY A 72 -28.58 -27.52 24.16
CA GLY A 72 -27.61 -28.62 24.24
C GLY A 72 -26.14 -28.19 24.41
N GLY A 73 -25.91 -26.92 24.74
CA GLY A 73 -24.60 -26.34 25.04
C GLY A 73 -24.72 -25.16 26.01
N TYR A 74 -23.72 -24.27 26.04
CA TYR A 74 -23.64 -23.14 26.96
C TYR A 74 -23.33 -21.81 26.25
N ALA A 75 -24.03 -20.75 26.63
CA ALA A 75 -23.65 -19.39 26.29
C ALA A 75 -22.89 -18.77 27.47
N VAL A 76 -21.63 -18.41 27.25
CA VAL A 76 -20.70 -17.90 28.26
C VAL A 76 -20.30 -16.46 27.90
N HIS A 77 -20.58 -15.52 28.78
CA HIS A 77 -20.13 -14.15 28.67
C HIS A 77 -18.86 -13.95 29.51
N VAL A 78 -17.80 -13.42 28.90
CA VAL A 78 -16.50 -13.18 29.53
C VAL A 78 -16.19 -11.68 29.47
N ARG A 79 -15.93 -11.09 30.64
CA ARG A 79 -15.54 -9.70 30.78
C ARG A 79 -14.30 -9.54 31.64
N ALA A 80 -13.29 -8.85 31.12
CA ALA A 80 -12.08 -8.49 31.85
C ALA A 80 -11.64 -7.07 31.51
N ARG A 81 -10.97 -6.40 32.45
CA ARG A 81 -10.37 -5.07 32.22
C ARG A 81 -8.91 -5.09 32.64
N GLY A 82 -8.02 -4.75 31.71
CA GLY A 82 -6.58 -4.76 31.97
C GLY A 82 -5.92 -6.14 32.08
N LEU A 83 -6.51 -7.19 31.48
CA LEU A 83 -6.00 -8.56 31.52
C LEU A 83 -4.61 -8.63 30.88
N ASP A 84 -3.69 -9.38 31.49
CA ASP A 84 -2.38 -9.63 30.90
C ASP A 84 -2.50 -10.53 29.66
N ALA A 85 -2.62 -9.93 28.48
CA ALA A 85 -2.84 -10.67 27.25
C ALA A 85 -1.66 -11.59 26.93
N ALA A 86 -0.43 -11.13 27.19
CA ALA A 86 0.78 -11.91 26.92
C ALA A 86 0.89 -13.11 27.86
N ALA A 87 0.61 -12.94 29.15
CA ALA A 87 0.60 -14.05 30.09
C ALA A 87 -0.49 -15.08 29.74
N LEU A 88 -1.70 -14.61 29.42
CA LEU A 88 -2.81 -15.45 28.99
C LEU A 88 -2.43 -16.29 27.77
N LEU A 89 -1.91 -15.67 26.72
CA LEU A 89 -1.58 -16.34 25.48
C LEU A 89 -0.41 -17.31 25.61
N ARG A 90 0.55 -17.06 26.52
CA ARG A 90 1.61 -18.03 26.82
C ARG A 90 1.04 -19.34 27.34
N ASP A 91 0.06 -19.29 28.23
CA ASP A 91 -0.56 -20.50 28.76
C ASP A 91 -1.32 -21.28 27.67
N PHE A 92 -2.06 -20.57 26.81
CA PHE A 92 -2.73 -21.18 25.65
C PHE A 92 -1.77 -21.75 24.59
N SER A 93 -0.66 -21.07 24.30
CA SER A 93 0.35 -21.52 23.31
C SER A 93 1.10 -22.78 23.73
N SER A 94 1.09 -23.11 25.03
CA SER A 94 1.79 -24.28 25.58
C SER A 94 0.96 -25.56 25.56
N ALA A 95 -0.36 -25.45 25.32
CA ALA A 95 -1.29 -26.57 25.46
C ALA A 95 -1.58 -27.30 24.13
N THR A 96 -1.46 -26.65 22.97
CA THR A 96 -1.92 -27.27 21.72
C THR A 96 -1.43 -26.52 20.47
N VAL A 97 -1.01 -27.31 19.47
CA VAL A 97 -1.46 -27.20 18.07
C VAL A 97 -0.70 -26.27 17.08
N GLU A 98 -0.34 -26.87 15.94
CA GLU A 98 -0.24 -26.21 14.65
C GLU A 98 -1.62 -25.62 14.29
N GLY A 99 -1.86 -24.34 14.60
CA GLY A 99 -3.18 -23.74 14.36
C GLY A 99 -3.28 -22.24 14.64
N PRO A 100 -4.49 -21.67 14.70
CA PRO A 100 -4.76 -20.22 14.79
C PRO A 100 -4.09 -19.53 15.98
N ALA A 101 -3.77 -20.29 17.04
CA ALA A 101 -2.97 -19.86 18.18
C ALA A 101 -1.58 -19.31 17.77
N ALA A 102 -0.99 -19.79 16.67
CA ALA A 102 0.30 -19.29 16.17
C ALA A 102 0.27 -17.81 15.76
N ALA A 103 -0.90 -17.28 15.34
CA ALA A 103 -1.05 -15.87 14.98
C ALA A 103 -1.13 -14.94 16.20
N VAL A 104 -1.54 -15.47 17.36
CA VAL A 104 -1.70 -14.72 18.61
C VAL A 104 -0.58 -15.01 19.61
N ALA A 105 0.15 -16.12 19.45
CA ALA A 105 1.35 -16.49 20.22
C ALA A 105 2.47 -15.44 20.15
N GLY A 106 2.44 -14.56 19.13
CA GLY A 106 3.39 -13.47 18.98
C GLY A 106 3.20 -12.31 19.95
N ILE A 107 2.12 -12.22 20.72
CA ILE A 107 1.89 -11.09 21.65
C ILE A 107 2.87 -11.17 22.82
N GLU A 108 3.84 -10.27 22.82
CA GLU A 108 4.89 -10.17 23.83
C GLU A 108 4.46 -9.30 25.03
N ARG A 109 3.57 -8.32 24.78
CA ARG A 109 3.09 -7.36 25.79
C ARG A 109 1.74 -6.77 25.40
N GLY A 110 0.91 -6.50 26.41
CA GLY A 110 -0.29 -5.65 26.28
C GLY A 110 -1.32 -5.94 27.36
N ARG A 111 -2.19 -4.96 27.63
CA ARG A 111 -3.31 -5.07 28.59
C ARG A 111 -4.62 -5.14 27.83
N ALA A 112 -5.38 -6.21 28.01
CA ALA A 112 -6.61 -6.49 27.28
C ALA A 112 -7.85 -6.15 28.10
N ASP A 113 -8.73 -5.37 27.49
CA ASP A 113 -10.13 -5.29 27.86
C ASP A 113 -10.91 -6.28 26.99
N VAL A 114 -11.53 -7.26 27.62
CA VAL A 114 -12.28 -8.34 26.97
C VAL A 114 -13.75 -8.19 27.30
N ASP A 115 -14.59 -8.34 26.28
CA ASP A 115 -16.04 -8.30 26.37
C ASP A 115 -16.59 -9.18 25.23
N VAL A 116 -16.75 -10.46 25.52
CA VAL A 116 -16.99 -11.51 24.52
C VAL A 116 -18.03 -12.50 25.02
N ASP A 117 -19.01 -12.81 24.17
CA ASP A 117 -19.90 -13.95 24.30
C ASP A 117 -19.32 -15.14 23.53
N VAL A 118 -19.25 -16.29 24.18
CA VAL A 118 -18.79 -17.56 23.61
C VAL A 118 -19.92 -18.57 23.70
N LEU A 119 -20.36 -19.08 22.55
CA LEU A 119 -21.28 -20.21 22.49
C LEU A 119 -20.46 -21.50 22.38
N LEU A 120 -20.57 -22.34 23.40
CA LEU A 120 -20.01 -23.69 23.46
C LEU A 120 -21.11 -24.66 23.05
N ALA A 121 -21.03 -25.24 21.86
CA ALA A 121 -22.02 -26.20 21.39
C ALA A 121 -21.44 -27.13 20.34
N ALA A 122 -21.75 -28.43 20.43
CA ALA A 122 -21.40 -29.43 19.43
C ALA A 122 -19.90 -29.45 19.05
N GLY A 123 -19.01 -29.27 20.02
CA GLY A 123 -17.55 -29.25 19.80
C GLY A 123 -16.99 -27.94 19.24
N HIS A 124 -17.82 -26.89 19.12
CA HIS A 124 -17.39 -25.57 18.65
C HIS A 124 -17.41 -24.53 19.76
N ALA A 125 -16.46 -23.60 19.72
CA ALA A 125 -16.39 -22.42 20.58
C ALA A 125 -16.53 -21.14 19.75
N LEU A 126 -17.77 -20.67 19.57
CA LEU A 126 -18.09 -19.54 18.71
C LEU A 126 -18.09 -18.22 19.50
N ALA A 127 -17.10 -17.36 19.25
CA ALA A 127 -16.94 -16.06 19.89
C ALA A 127 -17.61 -14.93 19.11
N SER A 128 -18.30 -14.06 19.83
CA SER A 128 -18.87 -12.80 19.35
C SER A 128 -18.62 -11.70 20.36
N GLY A 129 -18.05 -10.57 19.95
CA GLY A 129 -17.71 -9.49 20.87
C GLY A 129 -16.46 -8.75 20.45
N TYR A 130 -15.81 -8.09 21.41
CA TYR A 130 -14.62 -7.29 21.14
C TYR A 130 -13.53 -7.46 22.20
N VAL A 131 -12.29 -7.34 21.73
CA VAL A 131 -11.08 -7.26 22.55
C VAL A 131 -10.36 -5.97 22.21
N LYS A 132 -9.99 -5.19 23.22
CA LYS A 132 -9.13 -4.00 23.08
C LYS A 132 -7.83 -4.24 23.82
N LEU A 133 -6.72 -4.09 23.13
CA LEU A 133 -5.38 -4.27 23.66
C LEU A 133 -4.68 -2.91 23.72
N ALA A 134 -4.25 -2.50 24.92
CA ALA A 134 -3.46 -1.29 25.13
C ALA A 134 -1.97 -1.63 25.23
N GLY A 135 -1.13 -0.80 24.60
CA GLY A 135 0.33 -0.93 24.61
C GLY A 135 0.80 -2.27 24.01
N ALA A 136 0.22 -2.66 22.88
CA ALA A 136 0.46 -3.93 22.23
C ALA A 136 1.88 -4.00 21.64
N VAL A 137 2.60 -5.09 21.92
CA VAL A 137 3.80 -5.48 21.20
C VAL A 137 3.60 -6.92 20.75
N ALA A 138 3.69 -7.15 19.44
CA ALA A 138 3.51 -8.46 18.85
C ALA A 138 4.63 -8.76 17.85
N THR A 139 5.21 -9.94 17.95
CA THR A 139 6.06 -10.52 16.90
C THR A 139 5.16 -11.12 15.84
N LEU A 140 5.24 -10.61 14.62
CA LEU A 140 4.38 -11.03 13.52
C LEU A 140 4.83 -12.40 12.98
N PRO A 141 3.91 -13.32 12.67
CA PRO A 141 4.21 -14.67 12.19
C PRO A 141 4.54 -14.67 10.68
N VAL A 142 5.50 -13.85 10.27
CA VAL A 142 5.93 -13.68 8.87
C VAL A 142 7.45 -13.73 8.78
N PRO A 143 8.05 -13.93 7.58
CA PRO A 143 9.49 -14.00 7.42
C PRO A 143 10.23 -12.83 8.08
N GLY A 144 11.25 -13.15 8.89
CA GLY A 144 12.01 -12.18 9.68
C GLY A 144 11.40 -11.83 11.04
N ALA A 145 10.22 -12.36 11.38
CA ALA A 145 9.53 -12.19 12.66
C ALA A 145 9.53 -10.74 13.18
N PRO A 146 9.12 -9.76 12.35
CA PRO A 146 9.24 -8.36 12.71
C PRO A 146 8.28 -8.01 13.86
N ARG A 147 8.73 -7.10 14.72
CA ARG A 147 7.92 -6.61 15.85
C ARG A 147 7.02 -5.47 15.43
N LEU A 148 5.71 -5.69 15.55
CA LEU A 148 4.69 -4.65 15.49
C LEU A 148 4.50 -4.08 16.91
N ARG A 149 4.49 -2.75 17.02
CA ARG A 149 4.09 -2.05 18.25
C ARG A 149 2.87 -1.21 17.94
N SER A 150 1.94 -1.08 18.89
CA SER A 150 0.72 -0.28 18.73
C SER A 150 0.33 0.31 20.08
N THR A 151 -0.12 1.57 20.11
CA THR A 151 -0.62 2.17 21.37
C THR A 151 -1.95 1.57 21.78
N ALA A 152 -2.80 1.30 20.80
CA ALA A 152 -4.01 0.50 20.96
C ALA A 152 -4.24 -0.39 19.74
N ALA A 153 -4.82 -1.57 19.97
CA ALA A 153 -5.37 -2.44 18.96
C ALA A 153 -6.77 -2.89 19.39
N SER A 154 -7.71 -3.01 18.46
CA SER A 154 -9.02 -3.60 18.74
C SER A 154 -9.41 -4.61 17.68
N VAL A 155 -9.96 -5.73 18.13
CA VAL A 155 -10.49 -6.79 17.28
C VAL A 155 -11.93 -7.04 17.69
N ALA A 156 -12.83 -7.06 16.73
CA ALA A 156 -14.22 -7.45 16.93
C ALA A 156 -14.55 -8.65 16.04
N VAL A 157 -15.24 -9.62 16.62
CA VAL A 157 -15.58 -10.90 16.01
C VAL A 157 -17.07 -11.17 16.13
N ASP A 158 -17.60 -11.98 15.24
CA ASP A 158 -19.02 -12.36 15.20
C ASP A 158 -19.13 -13.78 14.66
N GLY A 159 -19.45 -14.73 15.54
CA GLY A 159 -19.49 -16.16 15.23
C GLY A 159 -18.13 -16.72 14.81
N PHE A 160 -17.04 -16.24 15.39
CA PHE A 160 -15.68 -16.71 15.10
C PHE A 160 -15.38 -17.98 15.89
N ASP A 161 -15.05 -19.07 15.21
CA ASP A 161 -14.68 -20.33 15.85
C ASP A 161 -13.25 -20.21 16.40
N LEU A 162 -13.12 -20.16 17.73
CA LEU A 162 -11.85 -19.99 18.43
C LEU A 162 -10.89 -21.18 18.22
N ALA A 163 -11.43 -22.38 18.02
CA ALA A 163 -10.66 -23.60 17.84
C ALA A 163 -10.18 -23.72 16.38
N ALA A 164 -11.10 -23.55 15.43
CA ALA A 164 -10.77 -23.65 14.01
C ALA A 164 -10.08 -22.40 13.43
N GLY A 165 -10.19 -21.24 14.09
CA GLY A 165 -9.68 -19.96 13.60
C GLY A 165 -10.36 -19.48 12.32
N THR A 166 -11.61 -19.85 12.16
CA THR A 166 -12.46 -19.51 11.01
C THR A 166 -13.66 -18.69 11.47
N GLY A 167 -14.39 -18.10 10.53
CA GLY A 167 -15.52 -17.23 10.80
C GLY A 167 -15.21 -15.77 10.48
N ARG A 168 -15.89 -14.85 11.17
CA ARG A 168 -15.93 -13.44 10.78
C ARG A 168 -15.26 -12.53 11.80
N ILE A 169 -14.23 -11.82 11.34
CA ILE A 169 -13.65 -10.67 12.02
C ILE A 169 -14.31 -9.43 11.44
N THR A 170 -15.20 -8.80 12.22
CA THR A 170 -15.99 -7.64 11.77
C THR A 170 -15.14 -6.37 11.70
N ARG A 171 -14.07 -6.29 12.51
CA ARG A 171 -13.20 -5.12 12.59
C ARG A 171 -11.83 -5.47 13.19
N ILE A 172 -10.78 -4.91 12.60
CA ILE A 172 -9.44 -4.78 13.17
C ILE A 172 -9.08 -3.30 13.11
N ASP A 173 -8.76 -2.68 14.25
CA ASP A 173 -8.20 -1.33 14.27
C ASP A 173 -6.85 -1.31 14.98
N LEU A 174 -5.91 -0.55 14.42
CA LEU A 174 -4.61 -0.28 15.02
C LEU A 174 -4.43 1.23 15.13
N SER A 175 -4.08 1.69 16.34
CA SER A 175 -3.76 3.09 16.63
C SER A 175 -2.26 3.24 16.84
N GLU A 176 -1.67 4.19 16.11
CA GLU A 176 -0.24 4.47 16.06
C GLU A 176 0.63 3.21 15.91
N PRO A 177 0.31 2.28 14.98
CA PRO A 177 1.15 1.10 14.81
C PRO A 177 2.50 1.50 14.21
N SER A 178 3.58 0.94 14.73
CA SER A 178 4.93 1.09 14.19
C SER A 178 5.50 -0.26 13.78
N LEU A 179 5.96 -0.37 12.54
CA LEU A 179 6.63 -1.55 11.99
C LEU A 179 7.95 -1.14 11.33
N SER A 180 9.01 -1.92 11.58
CA SER A 180 10.31 -1.74 10.91
C SER A 180 10.69 -3.03 10.19
N LEU A 181 11.03 -2.91 8.91
CA LEU A 181 11.38 -4.03 8.03
C LEU A 181 12.68 -3.73 7.30
N PRO A 182 13.62 -4.68 7.17
CA PRO A 182 14.73 -4.56 6.24
C PRO A 182 14.22 -4.45 4.80
N VAL A 183 14.78 -3.53 3.98
CA VAL A 183 14.37 -3.35 2.57
C VAL A 183 14.43 -4.68 1.79
N ALA A 184 15.48 -5.49 2.03
CA ALA A 184 15.70 -6.76 1.35
C ALA A 184 14.59 -7.81 1.58
N SER A 185 13.88 -7.75 2.72
CA SER A 185 12.84 -8.73 3.09
C SER A 185 11.44 -8.13 3.22
N ALA A 186 11.31 -6.80 3.07
CA ALA A 186 10.05 -6.09 3.29
C ALA A 186 8.94 -6.60 2.38
N HIS A 187 9.22 -6.84 1.09
CA HIS A 187 8.22 -7.36 0.15
C HIS A 187 7.64 -8.70 0.62
N HIS A 188 8.49 -9.67 0.97
CA HIS A 188 8.05 -10.99 1.44
C HIS A 188 7.24 -10.91 2.74
N ALA A 189 7.67 -10.08 3.70
CA ALA A 189 6.95 -9.91 4.96
C ALA A 189 5.57 -9.26 4.75
N LEU A 190 5.49 -8.21 3.92
CA LEU A 190 4.22 -7.54 3.61
C LEU A 190 3.28 -8.43 2.80
N ALA A 191 3.80 -9.21 1.83
CA ALA A 191 3.03 -10.18 1.08
C ALA A 191 2.44 -11.28 1.99
N ALA A 192 3.22 -11.81 2.92
CA ALA A 192 2.74 -12.81 3.88
C ALA A 192 1.65 -12.24 4.82
N LEU A 193 1.76 -10.97 5.24
CA LEU A 193 0.70 -10.30 6.02
C LEU A 193 -0.59 -10.12 5.21
N ALA A 194 -0.43 -9.73 3.94
CA ALA A 194 -1.52 -9.60 2.98
C ALA A 194 -2.27 -10.92 2.78
N GLU A 195 -1.55 -12.02 2.54
CA GLU A 195 -2.13 -13.36 2.39
C GLU A 195 -2.89 -13.82 3.65
N ALA A 196 -2.36 -13.52 4.85
CA ALA A 196 -3.02 -13.86 6.10
C ALA A 196 -4.40 -13.18 6.27
N LEU A 197 -4.59 -12.00 5.68
CA LEU A 197 -5.85 -11.24 5.75
C LEU A 197 -6.83 -11.58 4.62
N GLY A 198 -6.32 -11.81 3.41
CA GLY A 198 -7.13 -11.98 2.19
C GLY A 198 -7.33 -13.41 1.71
N GLY A 199 -6.41 -14.33 2.06
CA GLY A 199 -6.26 -15.62 1.38
C GLY A 199 -6.66 -16.87 2.18
N ARG A 200 -7.11 -16.75 3.43
CA ARG A 200 -7.48 -17.93 4.25
C ARG A 200 -8.92 -18.40 3.98
N PRO A 201 -9.13 -19.66 3.54
CA PRO A 201 -10.46 -20.24 3.44
C PRO A 201 -11.19 -20.20 4.78
N GLY A 202 -12.48 -19.88 4.76
CA GLY A 202 -13.32 -19.81 5.98
C GLY A 202 -13.11 -18.58 6.86
N LEU A 203 -12.10 -17.73 6.60
CA LEU A 203 -11.90 -16.47 7.33
C LEU A 203 -12.42 -15.28 6.53
N LEU A 204 -13.26 -14.45 7.15
CA LEU A 204 -13.72 -13.18 6.59
C LEU A 204 -13.27 -12.01 7.47
N VAL A 205 -12.38 -11.15 6.96
CA VAL A 205 -12.06 -9.86 7.59
C VAL A 205 -12.85 -8.76 6.90
N ARG A 206 -13.81 -8.15 7.59
CA ARG A 206 -14.72 -7.16 7.00
C ARG A 206 -14.11 -5.77 6.94
N ARG A 207 -13.32 -5.39 7.95
CA ARG A 207 -12.73 -4.06 8.05
C ARG A 207 -11.37 -4.12 8.72
N VAL A 208 -10.40 -3.42 8.12
CA VAL A 208 -9.12 -3.10 8.73
C VAL A 208 -8.96 -1.59 8.72
N ALA A 209 -8.56 -1.01 9.84
CA ALA A 209 -8.21 0.40 9.93
C ALA A 209 -6.87 0.60 10.64
N ILE A 210 -6.02 1.44 10.07
CA ILE A 210 -4.81 1.94 10.70
C ILE A 210 -4.95 3.44 10.84
N THR A 211 -4.78 3.94 12.05
CA THR A 211 -4.76 5.37 12.34
C THR A 211 -3.37 5.77 12.80
N ASP A 212 -2.78 6.75 12.11
CA ASP A 212 -1.49 7.37 12.43
C ASP A 212 -0.32 6.37 12.51
N GLY A 213 -0.29 5.41 11.58
CA GLY A 213 0.76 4.39 11.53
C GLY A 213 2.10 4.88 10.99
N ALA A 214 3.14 4.10 11.27
CA ALA A 214 4.49 4.30 10.76
C ALA A 214 5.09 2.98 10.23
N LEU A 215 5.67 3.03 9.03
CA LEU A 215 6.44 1.92 8.44
C LEU A 215 7.84 2.42 8.09
N THR A 216 8.86 1.79 8.65
CA THR A 216 10.26 2.11 8.33
C THR A 216 10.90 0.96 7.57
N LEU A 217 11.32 1.23 6.34
CA LEU A 217 12.14 0.34 5.55
C LEU A 217 13.62 0.66 5.79
N GLN A 218 14.36 -0.28 6.37
CA GLN A 218 15.74 -0.10 6.82
C GLN A 218 16.73 -0.65 5.79
N GLY A 219 17.79 0.10 5.51
CA GLY A 219 18.85 -0.28 4.58
C GLY A 219 19.09 0.78 3.51
N GLU A 220 19.92 0.45 2.52
CA GLU A 220 20.14 1.30 1.35
C GLU A 220 18.83 1.49 0.58
N GLY A 221 18.51 2.74 0.21
CA GLY A 221 17.20 3.08 -0.38
C GLY A 221 16.03 3.00 0.59
N GLY A 222 16.30 2.92 1.90
CA GLY A 222 15.29 2.91 2.95
C GLY A 222 14.36 4.11 2.91
N VAL A 223 13.12 3.90 3.33
CA VAL A 223 12.04 4.87 3.30
C VAL A 223 11.30 4.82 4.61
N ARG A 224 10.94 6.00 5.14
CA ARG A 224 10.08 6.12 6.31
C ARG A 224 8.74 6.70 5.91
N LEU A 225 7.71 5.92 6.16
CA LEU A 225 6.31 6.28 6.03
C LEU A 225 5.79 6.70 7.40
N GLU A 226 5.15 7.86 7.46
CA GLU A 226 4.55 8.42 8.67
C GLU A 226 3.11 8.83 8.41
N ARG A 227 2.34 9.01 9.49
CA ARG A 227 0.94 9.43 9.43
C ARG A 227 0.10 8.54 8.51
N LEU A 228 0.41 7.24 8.48
CA LEU A 228 -0.31 6.27 7.66
C LEU A 228 -1.75 6.17 8.17
N GLN A 229 -2.67 6.61 7.34
CA GLN A 229 -4.10 6.36 7.49
C GLN A 229 -4.45 5.28 6.48
N LEU A 230 -4.99 4.16 6.93
CA LEU A 230 -5.50 3.10 6.08
C LEU A 230 -6.91 2.76 6.53
N ALA A 231 -7.85 2.74 5.61
CA ALA A 231 -9.18 2.18 5.82
C ALA A 231 -9.46 1.21 4.69
N ALA A 232 -9.75 -0.02 5.05
CA ALA A 232 -9.98 -1.10 4.10
C ALA A 232 -11.26 -1.84 4.52
N GLN A 233 -12.24 -1.92 3.62
CA GLN A 233 -13.57 -2.44 3.94
C GLN A 233 -14.14 -3.31 2.82
N VAL A 234 -14.73 -4.44 3.21
CA VAL A 234 -15.50 -5.31 2.32
C VAL A 234 -16.92 -4.79 2.18
N LEU A 235 -17.39 -4.63 0.94
CA LEU A 235 -18.79 -4.33 0.62
C LEU A 235 -19.57 -5.64 0.59
N GLU A 236 -20.27 -5.98 1.67
CA GLU A 236 -21.02 -7.24 1.82
C GLU A 236 -22.16 -7.37 0.79
N ARG A 237 -21.84 -7.94 -0.38
CA ARG A 237 -22.82 -8.44 -1.37
C ARG A 237 -22.47 -9.82 -1.91
N ARG A 238 -21.20 -10.23 -1.85
CA ARG A 238 -20.69 -11.54 -2.26
C ARG A 238 -19.43 -11.91 -1.47
N ALA A 239 -19.14 -13.21 -1.36
CA ALA A 239 -17.96 -13.72 -0.66
C ALA A 239 -16.63 -13.39 -1.37
N ASP A 240 -16.65 -13.00 -2.64
CA ASP A 240 -15.47 -12.62 -3.44
C ASP A 240 -15.33 -11.10 -3.60
N ALA A 241 -16.12 -10.31 -2.87
CA ALA A 241 -16.14 -8.86 -3.01
C ALA A 241 -14.76 -8.22 -2.76
N PRO A 242 -14.34 -7.26 -3.60
CA PRO A 242 -13.10 -6.52 -3.40
C PRO A 242 -13.18 -5.63 -2.16
N TRP A 243 -12.02 -5.27 -1.66
CA TRP A 243 -11.83 -4.31 -0.59
C TRP A 243 -11.85 -2.91 -1.18
N SER A 244 -12.68 -2.02 -0.63
CA SER A 244 -12.50 -0.58 -0.82
C SER A 244 -11.39 -0.11 0.10
N VAL A 245 -10.36 0.51 -0.48
CA VAL A 245 -9.16 0.95 0.23
C VAL A 245 -9.00 2.46 0.06
N SER A 246 -8.88 3.15 1.19
CA SER A 246 -8.42 4.54 1.25
C SER A 246 -7.15 4.57 2.09
N ALA A 247 -6.07 5.07 1.50
CA ALA A 247 -4.78 5.19 2.14
C ALA A 247 -4.23 6.61 1.98
N ARG A 248 -3.67 7.18 3.04
CA ARG A 248 -2.90 8.43 3.01
C ARG A 248 -1.65 8.25 3.84
N VAL A 249 -0.52 8.70 3.32
CA VAL A 249 0.76 8.52 3.97
C VAL A 249 1.71 9.65 3.62
N ALA A 250 2.44 10.11 4.63
CA ALA A 250 3.53 11.05 4.45
C ALA A 250 4.84 10.28 4.23
N LEU A 251 5.64 10.78 3.29
CA LEU A 251 6.93 10.23 2.90
C LEU A 251 8.01 11.29 3.18
N GLY A 252 8.69 11.18 4.33
CA GLY A 252 9.61 12.23 4.77
C GLY A 252 8.89 13.55 5.09
N ALA A 253 9.59 14.69 4.96
CA ALA A 253 9.11 15.98 5.44
C ALA A 253 8.02 16.63 4.54
N ASP A 254 8.17 16.51 3.22
CA ASP A 254 7.41 17.33 2.26
C ASP A 254 6.54 16.52 1.29
N ALA A 255 6.66 15.18 1.28
CA ALA A 255 5.96 14.35 0.31
C ALA A 255 4.75 13.64 0.90
N GLU A 256 3.69 13.55 0.11
CA GLU A 256 2.44 12.90 0.48
C GLU A 256 1.98 11.98 -0.65
N VAL A 257 1.43 10.84 -0.25
CA VAL A 257 0.81 9.86 -1.13
C VAL A 257 -0.60 9.58 -0.62
N SER A 258 -1.58 9.71 -1.50
CA SER A 258 -2.95 9.28 -1.23
C SER A 258 -3.43 8.35 -2.32
N VAL A 259 -4.11 7.28 -1.92
CA VAL A 259 -4.66 6.25 -2.81
C VAL A 259 -6.10 5.97 -2.37
N ASP A 260 -7.03 6.00 -3.32
CA ASP A 260 -8.42 5.62 -3.09
C ASP A 260 -8.88 4.70 -4.22
N GLY A 261 -9.31 3.49 -3.89
CA GLY A 261 -9.67 2.52 -4.92
C GLY A 261 -10.19 1.19 -4.41
N LEU A 262 -10.17 0.23 -5.32
CA LEU A 262 -10.59 -1.15 -5.08
C LEU A 262 -9.38 -2.07 -5.17
N VAL A 263 -9.30 -3.03 -4.26
CA VAL A 263 -8.28 -4.08 -4.24
C VAL A 263 -8.99 -5.43 -4.22
N THR A 264 -8.60 -6.37 -5.07
CA THR A 264 -9.17 -7.72 -5.01
C THR A 264 -8.87 -8.39 -3.68
N ARG A 265 -9.73 -9.35 -3.30
CA ARG A 265 -9.64 -10.02 -1.98
C ARG A 265 -8.32 -10.78 -1.79
N ASP A 266 -7.79 -11.35 -2.86
CA ASP A 266 -6.47 -12.00 -2.90
C ASP A 266 -5.30 -11.01 -3.01
N LEU A 267 -5.59 -9.71 -3.04
CA LEU A 267 -4.64 -8.60 -3.13
C LEU A 267 -3.78 -8.65 -4.41
N ARG A 268 -4.20 -9.41 -5.42
CA ARG A 268 -3.49 -9.55 -6.71
C ARG A 268 -3.80 -8.44 -7.69
N SER A 269 -4.85 -7.66 -7.47
CA SER A 269 -5.12 -6.51 -8.34
C SER A 269 -5.63 -5.29 -7.57
N VAL A 270 -5.23 -4.13 -8.06
CA VAL A 270 -5.58 -2.81 -7.52
C VAL A 270 -6.08 -1.96 -8.68
N ASP A 271 -7.15 -1.22 -8.45
CA ASP A 271 -7.65 -0.18 -9.35
C ASP A 271 -7.99 1.05 -8.50
N ALA A 272 -7.17 2.09 -8.60
CA ALA A 272 -7.21 3.21 -7.67
C ALA A 272 -6.91 4.56 -8.33
N ILE A 273 -7.53 5.61 -7.79
CA ILE A 273 -7.11 6.98 -7.98
C ILE A 273 -5.94 7.24 -7.03
N THR A 274 -4.82 7.68 -7.58
CA THR A 274 -3.58 7.94 -6.86
C THR A 274 -3.19 9.39 -7.04
N ARG A 275 -2.87 10.05 -5.93
CA ARG A 275 -2.27 11.37 -5.91
C ARG A 275 -0.95 11.31 -5.14
N LEU A 276 0.11 11.74 -5.79
CA LEU A 276 1.46 11.89 -5.26
C LEU A 276 1.81 13.37 -5.27
N GLN A 277 2.38 13.87 -4.19
CA GLN A 277 2.86 15.24 -4.12
C GLN A 277 4.33 15.26 -3.70
N ARG A 278 5.17 15.87 -4.54
CA ARG A 278 6.60 16.14 -4.27
C ARG A 278 7.43 14.94 -3.80
N VAL A 279 7.09 13.74 -4.28
CA VAL A 279 7.83 12.51 -3.96
C VAL A 279 9.22 12.58 -4.59
N PRO A 280 10.32 12.44 -3.84
CA PRO A 280 11.65 12.33 -4.43
C PRO A 280 11.75 11.08 -5.31
N LEU A 281 12.34 11.19 -6.51
CA LEU A 281 12.61 10.03 -7.38
C LEU A 281 13.81 9.21 -6.91
N ALA A 282 14.67 9.74 -6.03
CA ALA A 282 15.88 9.06 -5.55
C ALA A 282 15.64 7.63 -5.00
N PRO A 283 14.60 7.35 -4.19
CA PRO A 283 14.26 5.99 -3.75
C PRO A 283 13.79 5.06 -4.88
N TRP A 284 13.46 5.61 -6.04
CA TRP A 284 12.90 4.91 -7.22
C TRP A 284 13.88 4.90 -8.40
N ARG A 285 15.18 5.16 -8.16
CA ARG A 285 16.23 5.30 -9.19
C ARG A 285 16.33 4.11 -10.16
N ALA A 286 16.03 2.90 -9.71
CA ALA A 286 15.98 1.70 -10.55
C ALA A 286 14.89 1.79 -11.65
N LEU A 287 13.81 2.55 -11.40
CA LEU A 287 12.72 2.80 -12.35
C LEU A 287 12.96 4.06 -13.18
N ALA A 288 13.63 5.07 -12.62
CA ALA A 288 13.77 6.41 -13.20
C ALA A 288 15.02 6.63 -14.08
N GLY A 289 15.86 5.60 -14.28
CA GLY A 289 16.99 5.67 -15.22
C GLY A 289 18.08 6.68 -14.83
N GLY A 290 18.27 6.95 -13.53
CA GLY A 290 19.34 7.82 -13.02
C GLY A 290 19.00 9.31 -12.96
N TRP A 291 17.71 9.67 -13.06
CA TRP A 291 17.25 11.05 -12.88
C TRP A 291 17.02 11.39 -11.40
N ASP A 292 17.39 12.61 -11.02
CA ASP A 292 17.00 13.23 -9.76
C ASP A 292 15.94 14.29 -10.04
N ALA A 293 14.75 14.10 -9.46
CA ALA A 293 13.64 15.07 -9.52
C ALA A 293 12.66 14.83 -8.37
N ARG A 294 11.73 15.77 -8.19
CA ARG A 294 10.53 15.59 -7.37
C ARG A 294 9.34 15.34 -8.29
N VAL A 295 8.59 14.27 -8.04
CA VAL A 295 7.41 13.91 -8.83
C VAL A 295 6.13 14.23 -8.07
N SER A 296 5.21 14.89 -8.75
CA SER A 296 3.80 14.95 -8.39
C SER A 296 3.01 14.21 -9.46
N PHE A 297 1.97 13.48 -9.06
CA PHE A 297 1.13 12.72 -9.96
C PHE A 297 -0.31 12.80 -9.49
N ASP A 298 -1.25 12.94 -10.42
CA ASP A 298 -2.68 12.80 -10.17
C ASP A 298 -3.28 11.97 -11.30
N GLY A 299 -3.83 10.80 -10.98
CA GLY A 299 -4.33 9.91 -11.99
C GLY A 299 -4.89 8.59 -11.46
N ARG A 300 -5.26 7.72 -12.39
CA ARG A 300 -5.71 6.37 -12.11
C ARG A 300 -4.58 5.38 -12.37
N VAL A 301 -4.35 4.49 -11.42
CA VAL A 301 -3.37 3.41 -11.50
C VAL A 301 -4.12 2.09 -11.36
N ARG A 302 -3.81 1.15 -12.24
CA ARG A 302 -4.29 -0.22 -12.17
C ARG A 302 -3.10 -1.17 -12.18
N VAL A 303 -3.02 -2.04 -11.18
CA VAL A 303 -1.99 -3.06 -11.05
C VAL A 303 -2.66 -4.42 -11.09
N VAL A 304 -2.12 -5.36 -11.86
CA VAL A 304 -2.57 -6.75 -11.92
C VAL A 304 -1.33 -7.63 -11.80
N ALA A 305 -1.30 -8.47 -10.78
CA ALA A 305 -0.29 -9.48 -10.55
C ALA A 305 -0.86 -10.86 -10.91
N SER A 306 -0.17 -11.55 -11.82
CA SER A 306 -0.40 -12.94 -12.21
C SER A 306 0.85 -13.77 -11.93
N GLU A 307 0.77 -15.09 -12.04
CA GLU A 307 1.93 -15.96 -11.82
C GLU A 307 3.08 -15.57 -12.78
N GLY A 308 4.17 -15.07 -12.19
CA GLY A 308 5.38 -14.66 -12.91
C GLY A 308 5.34 -13.27 -13.55
N GLU A 309 4.23 -12.52 -13.49
CA GLU A 309 4.12 -11.22 -14.15
C GLU A 309 3.33 -10.21 -13.31
N THR A 310 3.78 -8.95 -13.28
CA THR A 310 3.01 -7.83 -12.71
C THR A 310 2.89 -6.74 -13.75
N LEU A 311 1.67 -6.49 -14.20
CA LEU A 311 1.35 -5.43 -15.15
C LEU A 311 0.77 -4.24 -14.39
N ALA A 312 1.49 -3.12 -14.42
CA ALA A 312 1.00 -1.85 -13.90
C ALA A 312 0.66 -0.93 -15.07
N THR A 313 -0.53 -0.33 -15.01
CA THR A 313 -0.99 0.68 -15.96
C THR A 313 -1.33 1.98 -15.25
N ALA A 314 -0.99 3.11 -15.85
CA ALA A 314 -1.31 4.42 -15.30
C ALA A 314 -1.78 5.40 -16.38
N VAL A 315 -2.72 6.26 -16.01
CA VAL A 315 -3.27 7.36 -16.81
C VAL A 315 -3.45 8.55 -15.89
N GLY A 316 -3.04 9.75 -16.30
CA GLY A 316 -3.12 10.92 -15.44
C GLY A 316 -2.15 12.02 -15.83
N GLN A 317 -1.91 12.93 -14.90
CA GLN A 317 -0.94 14.01 -15.06
C GLN A 317 0.22 13.79 -14.10
N ALA A 318 1.44 13.87 -14.62
CA ALA A 318 2.66 13.90 -13.82
C ALA A 318 3.38 15.23 -14.02
N GLN A 319 3.98 15.73 -12.96
CA GLN A 319 4.87 16.88 -12.97
C GLN A 319 6.17 16.48 -12.30
N LEU A 320 7.28 16.68 -12.99
CA LEU A 320 8.61 16.57 -12.43
C LEU A 320 9.15 17.97 -12.22
N ASP A 321 9.62 18.28 -11.02
CA ASP A 321 10.27 19.55 -10.67
C ASP A 321 11.74 19.29 -10.30
N GLU A 322 12.58 20.31 -10.51
CA GLU A 322 14.02 20.29 -10.19
C GLU A 322 14.76 19.13 -10.87
N VAL A 323 14.43 18.88 -12.14
CA VAL A 323 14.90 17.71 -12.89
C VAL A 323 16.38 17.86 -13.22
N SER A 324 17.17 16.84 -12.90
CA SER A 324 18.56 16.73 -13.33
C SER A 324 18.96 15.29 -13.62
N ALA A 325 19.80 15.09 -14.65
CA ALA A 325 20.37 13.79 -14.98
C ALA A 325 21.88 13.91 -15.20
N SER A 326 22.65 13.06 -14.52
CA SER A 326 24.12 13.11 -14.55
C SER A 326 24.74 12.28 -15.68
N SER A 327 23.97 11.51 -16.45
CA SER A 327 24.48 10.67 -17.53
C SER A 327 24.56 11.42 -18.87
N GLY A 328 25.73 11.36 -19.52
CA GLY A 328 25.92 11.56 -20.96
C GLY A 328 25.74 12.95 -21.58
N GLY A 329 25.26 13.97 -20.86
CA GLY A 329 25.07 15.30 -21.45
C GLY A 329 24.45 16.38 -20.56
N GLY A 330 24.35 16.14 -19.24
CA GLY A 330 23.95 17.16 -18.25
C GLY A 330 22.55 17.75 -18.47
N PHE A 331 21.52 16.91 -18.62
CA PHE A 331 20.15 17.40 -18.71
C PHE A 331 19.72 18.04 -17.39
N ARG A 332 19.15 19.23 -17.47
CA ARG A 332 18.46 19.91 -16.38
C ARG A 332 17.17 20.52 -16.91
N ALA A 333 16.10 20.50 -16.13
CA ALA A 333 14.92 21.31 -16.40
C ALA A 333 14.35 21.82 -15.10
N GLU A 334 13.75 23.02 -15.12
CA GLU A 334 13.00 23.48 -13.96
C GLU A 334 11.79 22.58 -13.73
N ARG A 335 11.05 22.30 -14.81
CA ARG A 335 9.82 21.52 -14.76
C ARG A 335 9.60 20.71 -16.03
N ILE A 336 9.08 19.50 -15.88
CA ILE A 336 8.52 18.69 -16.96
C ILE A 336 7.07 18.33 -16.59
N ALA A 337 6.10 18.79 -17.37
CA ALA A 337 4.71 18.39 -17.23
C ALA A 337 4.35 17.32 -18.28
N LEU A 338 3.73 16.24 -17.84
CA LEU A 338 3.40 15.06 -18.64
C LEU A 338 1.92 14.75 -18.50
N THR A 339 1.18 14.78 -19.61
CA THR A 339 -0.16 14.19 -19.66
C THR A 339 -0.03 12.76 -20.15
N ILE A 340 -0.19 11.80 -19.25
CA ILE A 340 -0.04 10.37 -19.50
C ILE A 340 -1.39 9.82 -19.99
N LYS A 341 -1.44 9.41 -21.26
CA LYS A 341 -2.62 8.76 -21.85
C LYS A 341 -2.62 7.26 -21.56
N ARG A 342 -1.45 6.64 -21.57
CA ARG A 342 -1.24 5.23 -21.24
C ARG A 342 0.23 5.01 -20.86
N LEU A 343 0.46 4.48 -19.67
CA LEU A 343 1.77 3.97 -19.26
C LEU A 343 1.59 2.51 -18.88
N GLY A 344 2.36 1.59 -19.46
CA GLY A 344 2.42 0.17 -19.12
C GLY A 344 3.80 -0.24 -18.62
N TRP A 345 3.85 -0.97 -17.51
CA TRP A 345 5.08 -1.48 -16.88
C TRP A 345 4.93 -2.99 -16.62
N PRO A 346 5.99 -3.81 -16.80
CA PRO A 346 7.39 -3.47 -17.12
C PRO A 346 7.71 -3.35 -18.61
N MET A 347 6.72 -3.56 -19.49
CA MET A 347 6.91 -3.53 -20.95
C MET A 347 7.39 -2.17 -21.48
N ARG A 348 7.31 -1.09 -20.67
CA ARG A 348 7.73 0.29 -20.99
C ARG A 348 7.00 0.90 -22.19
N ASP A 349 5.76 0.51 -22.41
CA ASP A 349 4.91 1.14 -23.43
C ASP A 349 4.32 2.44 -22.86
N VAL A 350 4.71 3.58 -23.43
CA VAL A 350 4.27 4.89 -22.92
C VAL A 350 3.73 5.75 -24.05
N VAL A 351 2.51 6.23 -23.86
CA VAL A 351 1.83 7.17 -24.74
C VAL A 351 1.48 8.40 -23.92
N PHE A 352 2.09 9.52 -24.28
CA PHE A 352 1.77 10.83 -23.73
C PHE A 352 0.80 11.55 -24.65
N ASP A 353 -0.15 12.27 -24.08
CA ASP A 353 -0.93 13.24 -24.85
C ASP A 353 -0.09 14.50 -25.10
N ARG A 354 0.52 15.05 -24.05
CA ARG A 354 1.44 16.19 -24.17
C ARG A 354 2.59 16.10 -23.19
N VAL A 355 3.76 16.55 -23.65
CA VAL A 355 4.97 16.73 -22.84
C VAL A 355 5.35 18.20 -22.91
N VAL A 356 5.54 18.87 -21.77
CA VAL A 356 5.97 20.27 -21.72
C VAL A 356 7.22 20.37 -20.88
N LEU A 357 8.32 20.83 -21.49
CA LEU A 357 9.60 21.06 -20.83
C LEU A 357 9.78 22.57 -20.63
N THR A 358 9.92 23.00 -19.37
CA THR A 358 10.08 24.42 -19.01
C THR A 358 11.52 24.68 -18.60
N ARG A 359 12.14 25.67 -19.24
CA ARG A 359 13.53 26.08 -19.05
C ARG A 359 14.52 24.90 -19.03
N PRO A 360 14.45 23.97 -19.99
CA PRO A 360 15.40 22.88 -20.03
C PRO A 360 16.78 23.40 -20.50
N ALA A 361 17.84 22.83 -19.94
CA ALA A 361 19.22 23.00 -20.36
C ALA A 361 19.80 21.61 -20.65
N PHE A 362 20.26 21.36 -21.87
CA PHE A 362 20.75 20.04 -22.25
C PHE A 362 21.72 20.05 -23.44
N GLY A 363 22.55 19.01 -23.52
CA GLY A 363 23.19 18.57 -24.76
C GLY A 363 22.31 17.58 -25.55
N PRO A 364 22.52 17.42 -26.87
CA PRO A 364 21.74 16.51 -27.72
C PRO A 364 21.69 15.07 -27.20
N ALA A 365 22.81 14.59 -26.65
CA ALA A 365 22.93 13.24 -26.09
C ALA A 365 22.06 13.02 -24.85
N ALA A 366 21.66 14.08 -24.15
CA ALA A 366 20.89 13.97 -22.91
C ALA A 366 19.41 13.64 -23.16
N LEU A 367 18.87 13.97 -24.33
CA LEU A 367 17.51 13.57 -24.74
C LEU A 367 17.45 12.13 -25.28
N ALA A 368 18.59 11.56 -25.69
CA ALA A 368 18.69 10.18 -26.14
C ALA A 368 18.50 9.14 -25.00
N THR A 369 18.38 9.58 -23.74
CA THR A 369 18.13 8.69 -22.60
C THR A 369 16.66 8.27 -22.47
N TRP A 370 15.75 8.88 -23.21
CA TRP A 370 14.34 8.51 -23.20
C TRP A 370 14.13 7.18 -23.95
N PRO A 371 13.33 6.23 -23.44
CA PRO A 371 13.06 4.98 -24.14
C PRO A 371 12.41 5.20 -25.51
N ALA A 372 12.92 4.50 -26.54
CA ALA A 372 12.40 4.59 -27.91
C ALA A 372 10.93 4.13 -28.06
N SER A 373 10.40 3.41 -27.08
CA SER A 373 8.98 3.01 -27.01
C SER A 373 8.04 4.15 -26.56
N MET A 374 8.58 5.30 -26.13
CA MET A 374 7.78 6.45 -25.74
C MET A 374 7.32 7.27 -26.94
N VAL A 375 6.01 7.47 -27.06
CA VAL A 375 5.40 8.29 -28.10
C VAL A 375 4.50 9.37 -27.50
N THR A 376 4.26 10.44 -28.26
CA THR A 376 3.46 11.59 -27.82
C THR A 376 2.62 12.20 -28.94
N ASN A 377 1.47 12.81 -28.60
CA ASN A 377 0.73 13.64 -29.57
C ASN A 377 1.32 15.05 -29.70
N GLY A 378 2.05 15.52 -28.69
CA GLY A 378 2.79 16.76 -28.81
C GLY A 378 3.81 17.03 -27.71
N VAL A 379 4.88 17.73 -28.09
CA VAL A 379 5.94 18.20 -27.18
C VAL A 379 6.06 19.70 -27.31
N SER A 380 6.16 20.38 -26.19
CA SER A 380 6.50 21.80 -26.16
C SER A 380 7.73 22.05 -25.29
N VAL A 381 8.68 22.82 -25.80
CA VAL A 381 9.79 23.39 -25.02
C VAL A 381 9.52 24.87 -24.86
N VAL A 382 9.67 25.38 -23.64
CA VAL A 382 9.47 26.80 -23.33
C VAL A 382 10.74 27.34 -22.69
N ASP A 383 11.29 28.40 -23.29
CA ASP A 383 12.47 29.13 -22.78
C ASP A 383 13.70 28.22 -22.52
N GLY A 384 13.99 27.30 -23.44
CA GLY A 384 15.10 26.36 -23.31
C GLY A 384 16.47 26.94 -23.65
N GLU A 385 17.53 26.27 -23.18
CA GLU A 385 18.91 26.48 -23.58
C GLU A 385 19.51 25.17 -24.09
N MET A 386 20.15 25.21 -25.26
CA MET A 386 20.79 24.03 -25.83
C MET A 386 22.23 24.32 -26.23
N ARG A 387 23.14 23.46 -25.80
CA ARG A 387 24.56 23.49 -26.17
C ARG A 387 24.97 22.14 -26.72
N ALA A 388 25.08 22.05 -28.04
CA ALA A 388 25.49 20.82 -28.71
C ALA A 388 27.03 20.71 -28.78
N GLU A 389 27.55 19.55 -28.39
CA GLU A 389 28.98 19.25 -28.45
C GLU A 389 29.41 19.21 -29.93
N GLY A 390 30.34 20.08 -30.32
CA GLY A 390 30.75 20.24 -31.73
C GLY A 390 29.83 21.11 -32.59
N ALA A 391 28.72 21.65 -32.06
CA ALA A 391 27.93 22.64 -32.77
C ALA A 391 28.64 24.00 -32.77
N ARG A 392 28.47 24.77 -33.85
CA ARG A 392 29.10 26.09 -34.02
C ARG A 392 28.55 27.17 -33.08
N ARG A 393 27.41 26.93 -32.39
CA ARG A 393 26.67 27.94 -31.64
C ARG A 393 25.74 27.34 -30.58
N ALA A 394 25.43 28.13 -29.55
CA ALA A 394 24.38 27.83 -28.57
C ALA A 394 23.01 28.34 -29.05
N LEU A 395 21.93 27.65 -28.66
CA LEU A 395 20.56 28.13 -28.82
C LEU A 395 20.02 28.61 -27.47
N HIS A 396 19.43 29.80 -27.46
CA HIS A 396 18.85 30.44 -26.28
C HIS A 396 17.37 30.74 -26.48
N ARG A 397 16.59 30.76 -25.39
CA ARG A 397 15.13 31.00 -25.42
C ARG A 397 14.43 30.13 -26.46
N VAL A 398 14.76 28.83 -26.43
CA VAL A 398 14.19 27.85 -27.35
C VAL A 398 12.71 27.66 -27.02
N ASP A 399 11.85 28.07 -27.95
CA ASP A 399 10.43 27.74 -27.95
C ASP A 399 10.16 26.75 -29.09
N LEU A 400 9.79 25.52 -28.74
CA LEU A 400 9.54 24.44 -29.70
C LEU A 400 8.14 23.90 -29.47
N ASP A 401 7.39 23.64 -30.54
CA ASP A 401 6.16 22.88 -30.53
C ASP A 401 6.22 21.82 -31.64
N LEU A 402 6.16 20.56 -31.25
CA LEU A 402 6.10 19.41 -32.15
C LEU A 402 4.77 18.71 -31.91
N ALA A 403 3.87 18.70 -32.88
CA ALA A 403 2.54 18.11 -32.74
C ALA A 403 2.22 17.17 -33.91
N ALA A 404 1.51 16.08 -33.63
CA ALA A 404 1.04 15.17 -34.68
C ALA A 404 0.11 15.91 -35.66
N ASP A 405 0.31 15.74 -36.97
CA ASP A 405 -0.44 16.46 -38.02
C ASP A 405 -1.72 15.73 -38.44
N GLY A 406 -2.19 14.76 -37.64
CA GLY A 406 -3.41 13.97 -37.89
C GLY A 406 -3.30 12.94 -39.04
N ILE A 407 -2.28 13.03 -39.89
CA ILE A 407 -2.00 12.10 -40.99
C ILE A 407 -0.89 11.14 -40.55
N GLY A 408 -1.17 9.83 -40.62
CA GLY A 408 -0.33 8.76 -40.07
C GLY A 408 1.16 8.92 -40.37
N GLY A 409 1.97 9.08 -39.31
CA GLY A 409 3.42 9.17 -39.38
C GLY A 409 3.99 10.55 -39.73
N SER A 410 3.26 11.64 -39.52
CA SER A 410 3.80 13.00 -39.70
C SER A 410 3.51 13.91 -38.50
N ALA A 411 4.44 14.82 -38.22
CA ALA A 411 4.36 15.80 -37.16
C ALA A 411 4.75 17.18 -37.69
N ARG A 412 4.05 18.23 -37.28
CA ARG A 412 4.45 19.60 -37.57
C ARG A 412 5.37 20.10 -36.47
N LEU A 413 6.57 20.54 -36.86
CA LEU A 413 7.56 21.15 -36.00
C LEU A 413 7.52 22.67 -36.21
N LYS A 414 7.34 23.41 -35.13
CA LYS A 414 7.59 24.85 -35.04
C LYS A 414 8.68 25.08 -34.00
N LEU A 415 9.76 25.74 -34.39
CA LEU A 415 10.87 26.07 -33.52
C LEU A 415 11.22 27.54 -33.70
N SER A 416 11.42 28.22 -32.58
CA SER A 416 12.00 29.56 -32.53
C SER A 416 13.09 29.59 -31.47
N ALA A 417 14.26 30.17 -31.82
CA ALA A 417 15.38 30.29 -30.90
C ALA A 417 16.23 31.51 -31.23
N ALA A 418 16.85 32.11 -30.21
CA ALA A 418 17.90 33.11 -30.36
C ALA A 418 19.28 32.43 -30.46
N THR A 419 20.18 33.02 -31.24
CA THR A 419 21.60 32.62 -31.35
C THR A 419 22.50 33.80 -31.03
N ASP A 420 23.81 33.56 -30.89
CA ASP A 420 24.80 34.63 -30.70
C ASP A 420 24.83 35.63 -31.87
N SER A 421 24.38 35.22 -33.06
CA SER A 421 24.45 35.98 -34.31
C SER A 421 23.07 36.41 -34.87
N GLY A 422 21.96 35.99 -34.28
CA GLY A 422 20.62 36.25 -34.83
C GLY A 422 19.49 35.42 -34.23
N ARG A 423 18.51 35.07 -35.07
CA ARG A 423 17.32 34.27 -34.72
C ARG A 423 17.16 33.12 -35.70
N VAL A 424 16.72 31.98 -35.20
CA VAL A 424 16.38 30.79 -35.97
C VAL A 424 14.89 30.54 -35.82
N ASP A 425 14.17 30.50 -36.94
CA ASP A 425 12.76 30.10 -37.00
C ASP A 425 12.63 28.95 -38.00
N VAL A 426 12.00 27.85 -37.58
CA VAL A 426 11.76 26.66 -38.40
C VAL A 426 10.28 26.29 -38.28
N ASP A 427 9.58 26.17 -39.41
CA ASP A 427 8.23 25.58 -39.50
C ASP A 427 8.23 24.55 -40.62
N ARG A 428 8.12 23.27 -40.28
CA ARG A 428 8.12 22.18 -41.27
C ARG A 428 7.38 20.95 -40.78
N VAL A 429 7.01 20.09 -41.73
CA VAL A 429 6.51 18.75 -41.44
C VAL A 429 7.69 17.78 -41.36
N VAL A 430 7.73 16.98 -40.31
CA VAL A 430 8.71 15.93 -40.07
C VAL A 430 8.01 14.58 -40.14
N SER A 431 8.58 13.65 -40.91
CA SER A 431 8.03 12.30 -41.04
C SER A 431 8.60 11.38 -39.97
N ALA A 432 7.72 10.75 -39.19
CA ALA A 432 8.05 9.66 -38.30
C ALA A 432 7.91 8.33 -39.06
N THR A 433 8.97 7.53 -39.08
CA THR A 433 8.97 6.20 -39.71
C THR A 433 9.00 5.09 -38.66
N GLY A 434 8.45 3.92 -38.99
CA GLY A 434 8.45 2.75 -38.11
C GLY A 434 7.15 2.52 -37.33
N ALA A 435 7.11 1.44 -36.54
CA ALA A 435 5.89 0.98 -35.86
C ALA A 435 5.34 2.00 -34.84
N ALA A 436 6.22 2.72 -34.13
CA ALA A 436 5.84 3.74 -33.15
C ALA A 436 5.07 4.92 -33.77
N ALA A 437 5.36 5.26 -35.04
CA ALA A 437 4.73 6.34 -35.78
C ALA A 437 3.22 6.13 -36.04
N THR A 438 2.73 4.90 -35.87
CA THR A 438 1.29 4.56 -35.99
C THR A 438 0.49 4.91 -34.73
N VAL A 439 1.17 5.13 -33.60
CA VAL A 439 0.55 5.38 -32.29
C VAL A 439 0.75 6.83 -31.84
N GLY A 440 1.84 7.48 -32.26
CA GLY A 440 2.14 8.88 -31.98
C GLY A 440 3.50 9.28 -32.55
N VAL A 441 3.99 10.45 -32.17
CA VAL A 441 5.32 10.94 -32.57
C VAL A 441 6.37 10.37 -31.61
N PRO A 442 7.39 9.65 -32.10
CA PRO A 442 8.53 9.21 -31.28
C PRO A 442 9.26 10.39 -30.62
N ILE A 443 9.59 10.28 -29.33
CA ILE A 443 10.18 11.40 -28.58
C ILE A 443 11.62 11.71 -28.98
N ASP A 444 12.34 10.75 -29.55
CA ASP A 444 13.69 10.90 -30.08
C ASP A 444 13.76 11.82 -31.33
N LEU A 445 12.66 11.96 -32.07
CA LEU A 445 12.57 12.94 -33.16
C LEU A 445 12.76 14.38 -32.67
N LEU A 446 12.42 14.67 -31.40
CA LEU A 446 12.70 15.96 -30.78
C LEU A 446 14.20 16.23 -30.72
N ALA A 447 14.98 15.23 -30.29
CA ALA A 447 16.43 15.36 -30.16
C ALA A 447 17.08 15.60 -31.53
N ALA A 448 16.63 14.85 -32.55
CA ALA A 448 17.10 15.03 -33.93
C ALA A 448 16.74 16.41 -34.50
N ALA A 449 15.51 16.88 -34.28
CA ALA A 449 15.06 18.19 -34.75
C ALA A 449 15.85 19.35 -34.15
N LEU A 450 16.16 19.26 -32.85
CA LEU A 450 16.95 20.26 -32.13
C LEU A 450 18.43 20.26 -32.59
N ASP A 451 19.03 19.08 -32.72
CA ASP A 451 20.41 18.93 -33.22
C ASP A 451 20.57 19.47 -34.66
N GLU A 452 19.61 19.21 -35.54
CA GLU A 452 19.61 19.76 -36.89
C GLU A 452 19.50 21.29 -36.90
N ALA A 453 18.61 21.86 -36.07
CA ALA A 453 18.46 23.31 -35.96
C ALA A 453 19.75 24.02 -35.49
N ALA A 454 20.50 23.40 -34.57
CA ALA A 454 21.80 23.92 -34.15
C ALA A 454 22.86 23.90 -35.26
N ARG A 455 22.75 22.98 -36.21
CA ARG A 455 23.68 22.85 -37.35
C ARG A 455 23.28 23.67 -38.58
N THR A 456 22.02 24.12 -38.66
CA THR A 456 21.51 24.90 -39.79
C THR A 456 22.18 26.30 -39.81
N PRO A 457 22.69 26.83 -40.94
CA PRO A 457 23.28 28.17 -40.99
C PRO A 457 22.24 29.28 -40.78
N ASP A 458 22.68 30.48 -40.36
CA ASP A 458 21.79 31.64 -40.19
C ASP A 458 21.03 31.95 -41.48
N THR A 459 19.71 32.02 -41.39
CA THR A 459 18.90 32.71 -42.40
C THR A 459 18.99 34.21 -42.08
N PRO A 460 19.60 35.04 -42.95
CA PRO A 460 19.58 36.49 -42.72
C PRO A 460 18.12 36.94 -42.65
N SER A 461 17.77 37.68 -41.60
CA SER A 461 16.45 38.25 -41.42
C SER A 461 16.12 39.13 -42.64
N ALA A 462 15.25 38.64 -43.51
CA ALA A 462 14.73 39.43 -44.61
C ALA A 462 13.77 40.46 -44.01
N LEU A 463 14.26 41.69 -43.80
CA LEU A 463 13.41 42.87 -43.67
C LEU A 463 12.46 42.91 -44.89
N PRO A 464 11.18 43.30 -44.72
CA PRO A 464 10.28 43.43 -45.86
C PRO A 464 10.79 44.55 -46.77
N ALA A 465 11.27 44.18 -47.96
CA ALA A 465 11.55 45.10 -49.04
C ALA A 465 10.20 45.61 -49.60
N ALA A 466 9.70 46.71 -49.06
CA ALA A 466 8.63 47.49 -49.67
C ALA A 466 9.22 48.77 -50.30
N ALA A 467 9.54 48.63 -51.58
CA ALA A 467 9.44 49.60 -52.67
C ALA A 467 9.63 51.10 -52.39
N PHE A 468 10.74 51.64 -52.88
CA PHE A 468 10.74 52.90 -53.63
C PHE A 468 11.49 52.69 -54.94
N GLN A 469 10.84 53.02 -56.05
CA GLN A 469 11.38 53.11 -57.41
C GLN A 469 10.58 54.21 -58.14
N PRO A 470 11.18 54.85 -59.15
CA PRO A 470 12.20 55.90 -59.07
C PRO A 470 11.61 57.32 -58.88
#